data_AF-A0A453MNN7-F1
#
_entry.id   AF-A0A453MNN7-F1
#
_cell.length_a   1.000
_cell.length_b   1.000
_cell.length_c   1.000
_cell.angle_alpha   90.00
_cell.angle_beta   90.00
_cell.angle_gamma   90.00
#
_symmetry.space_group_name_H-M   'P 1'
#
loop_
_entity.id
_entity.type
_entity.pdbx_description
1 polymer ?
#
loop_
_entity_poly.entity_id
_entity_poly.type
_entity_poly.pdbx_seq_one_letter_code
_entity_poly.pdbx_strand_id
1 'polypeptide(L)' 'GKLEEAVEHLTKAILLNPTSAIMYGTRASVFIKMKKPAAAIRDANAALE' A
#
# COMPACT_ATOMS: atom_id res chain seq x y z
N GLY A 1 11.68 3.66 -10.13
CA GLY A 1 12.16 2.27 -9.94
C GLY A 1 10.99 1.32 -9.76
N LYS A 2 11.20 0.00 -9.89
CA LYS A 2 10.11 -1.02 -9.87
C LYS A 2 9.17 -0.92 -8.64
N LEU A 3 9.65 -0.44 -7.50
CA LEU A 3 8.84 -0.27 -6.29
C LEU A 3 7.89 0.94 -6.37
N GLU A 4 8.30 2.03 -7.02
CA GLU A 4 7.46 3.23 -7.17
C GLU A 4 6.29 2.97 -8.11
N GLU A 5 6.54 2.26 -9.21
CA GLU A 5 5.52 1.79 -10.14
C GLU A 5 4.52 0.85 -9.45
N ALA A 6 5.01 -0.06 -8.60
CA ALA A 6 4.15 -0.93 -7.79
C ALA A 6 3.24 -0.13 -6.85
N VAL A 7 3.75 0.94 -6.21
CA VAL A 7 2.92 1.83 -5.38
C VAL A 7 1.87 2.55 -6.22
N GLU A 8 2.20 3.00 -7.43
CA GLU A 8 1.24 3.65 -8.32
C GLU A 8 0.11 2.70 -8.73
N HIS A 9 0.45 1.47 -9.17
CA HIS A 9 -0.54 0.46 -9.53
C HIS A 9 -1.44 0.09 -8.35
N LEU A 10 -0.87 -0.11 -7.16
CA LEU A 10 -1.65 -0.40 -5.95
C LEU A 10 -2.52 0.78 -5.54
N THR A 11 -2.07 2.01 -5.74
CA THR A 11 -2.87 3.20 -5.47
C THR A 11 -4.08 3.27 -6.41
N LYS A 12 -3.92 2.99 -7.70
CA LYS A 12 -5.04 2.87 -8.64
C LYS A 12 -6.00 1.75 -8.25
N ALA A 13 -5.48 0.59 -7.83
CA ALA A 13 -6.30 -0.52 -7.37
C ALA A 13 -7.12 -0.18 -6.12
N ILE A 14 -6.53 0.53 -5.16
CA ILE A 14 -7.21 1.03 -3.95
C ILE A 14 -8.30 2.05 -4.32
N LEU A 15 -8.07 2.93 -5.29
CA LEU A 15 -9.11 3.86 -5.75
C LEU A 15 -10.32 3.13 -6.37
N LEU A 16 -10.09 1.98 -7.01
CA LEU A 16 -11.16 1.15 -7.57
C LEU A 16 -11.91 0.35 -6.49
N ASN A 17 -11.21 -0.08 -5.43
CA ASN A 17 -11.81 -0.79 -4.30
C ASN A 17 -11.19 -0.33 -2.96
N PRO A 18 -11.70 0.77 -2.37
CA PRO A 18 -11.07 1.41 -1.22
C PRO A 18 -11.29 0.65 0.10
N THR A 19 -12.07 -0.43 0.10
CA THR A 19 -12.31 -1.28 1.28
C THR A 19 -11.45 -2.55 1.27
N SER A 20 -10.58 -2.72 0.27
CA SER A 20 -9.77 -3.93 0.15
C SER A 20 -8.56 -3.90 1.07
N ALA A 21 -8.68 -4.53 2.24
CA ALA A 21 -7.58 -4.73 3.19
C ALA A 21 -6.32 -5.35 2.56
N ILE A 22 -6.51 -6.27 1.59
CA ILE A 22 -5.41 -6.93 0.87
C ILE A 22 -4.58 -5.91 0.07
N MET A 23 -5.24 -4.94 -0.57
CA MET A 23 -4.55 -3.93 -1.38
C MET A 23 -3.71 -3.00 -0.52
N TYR A 24 -4.23 -2.56 0.63
CA TYR A 24 -3.47 -1.78 1.60
C TYR A 24 -2.31 -2.59 2.20
N GLY A 25 -2.53 -3.84 2.63
CA GLY A 25 -1.45 -4.70 3.15
C GLY A 25 -0.33 -4.98 2.13
N THR A 26 -0.69 -5.13 0.85
CA THR A 26 0.27 -5.28 -0.24
C THR A 26 1.08 -4.00 -0.45
N ARG A 27 0.43 -2.83 -0.44
CA ARG A 27 1.11 -1.52 -0.58
C ARG A 27 1.99 -1.19 0.62
N ALA A 28 1.57 -1.56 1.84
CA ALA A 28 2.38 -1.49 3.04
C ALA A 28 3.69 -2.29 2.90
N SER A 29 3.60 -3.52 2.39
CA SER A 29 4.78 -4.39 2.16
C SER A 29 5.77 -3.78 1.15
N VAL A 30 5.27 -3.07 0.13
CA VAL A 30 6.12 -2.33 -0.82
C VAL A 30 6.80 -1.16 -0.11
N PHE A 31 6.09 -0.39 0.73
CA PHE A 31 6.67 0.70 1.49
C PHE A 31 7.76 0.25 2.48
N ILE A 32 7.64 -0.94 3.07
CA ILE A 32 8.73 -1.54 3.88
C ILE A 32 9.98 -1.75 3.02
N LYS A 33 9.85 -2.33 1.81
CA LYS A 33 10.97 -2.53 0.88
C LYS A 33 11.60 -1.21 0.43
N MET A 34 10.81 -0.13 0.37
CA MET A 34 11.28 1.22 0.07
C MET A 34 11.90 1.95 1.27
N LYS A 35 12.03 1.30 2.44
CA LYS A 35 12.48 1.93 3.70
C LYS A 35 11.61 3.13 4.12
N LYS A 36 10.30 3.06 3.85
CA LYS A 36 9.28 4.07 4.23
C LYS A 36 8.32 3.51 5.29
N PRO A 37 8.76 3.25 6.52
CA PRO A 37 7.95 2.57 7.54
C PRO A 37 6.69 3.36 7.94
N ALA A 38 6.76 4.69 7.98
CA ALA A 38 5.59 5.53 8.31
C ALA A 38 4.44 5.36 7.29
N ALA A 39 4.77 5.23 6.00
CA ALA A 39 3.76 4.97 4.97
C ALA A 39 3.20 3.54 5.08
N ALA A 40 4.05 2.56 5.41
CA ALA A 40 3.61 1.19 5.63
C ALA A 40 2.64 1.05 6.80
N ILE A 41 2.89 1.74 7.92
CA ILE A 41 2.00 1.71 9.10
C ILE A 41 0.63 2.30 8.77
N ARG A 42 0.59 3.40 8.01
CA ARG A 42 -0.68 4.01 7.58
C ARG A 42 -1.52 3.04 6.76
N ASP A 43 -0.91 2.35 5.80
CA ASP A 43 -1.59 1.34 5.01
C ASP A 43 -1.99 0.11 5.85
N ALA A 44 -1.15 -0.32 6.79
CA ALA A 44 -1.49 -1.42 7.69
C ALA A 44 -2.70 -1.09 8.58
N ASN A 45 -2.80 0.16 9.06
CA ASN A 45 -3.98 0.62 9.81
C ASN A 45 -5.23 0.66 8.92
N ALA A 46 -5.13 1.24 7.72
CA ALA A 46 -6.24 1.26 6.76
C ALA A 46 -6.69 -0.15 6.32
N ALA A 47 -5.83 -1.16 6.44
CA ALA A 47 -6.19 -2.56 6.19
C ALA A 47 -6.96 -3.22 7.35
N LEU A 48 -6.93 -2.63 8.55
CA LEU A 48 -7.56 -3.15 9.77
C LEU A 48 -8.86 -2.42 10.13
N GLU A 49 -9.08 -1.23 9.57
CA GLU A 49 -10.35 -0.48 9.64
C GLU A 49 -11.44 -1.10 8.76
#